data_AF-A0A929UZ47-F1
#
_entry.id   AF-A0A929UZ47-F1
#
_cell.length_a   1.000
_cell.length_b   1.000
_cell.length_c   1.000
_cell.angle_alpha   90.00
_cell.angle_beta   90.00
_cell.angle_gamma   90.00
#
_symmetry.space_group_name_H-M   'P 1'
#
loop_
_entity.id
_entity.type
_entity.pdbx_description
1 polymer ?
#
loop_
_entity_poly.entity_id
_entity_poly.type
_entity_poly.pdbx_seq_one_letter_code
_entity_poly.pdbx_strand_id
1 'polypeptide(L)'
;MTSNVGSQMIMDYTGDDISSLDNQILETLRGHFRPEFLNRIDDIVIFDRIHPESMRAIVDVQLEKVVRQVKDSRDITLDFDNSVRDMLARDGYDPSFGARPLKRLIQKRVLDPLALELI
;
A
#
# COMPACT_ATOMS: atom_id res chain seq x y z
N MET A 1 4.36 -3.75 16.59
CA MET A 1 5.45 -4.40 15.83
C MET A 1 4.89 -4.88 14.50
N THR A 2 5.69 -5.02 13.44
CA THR A 2 5.25 -5.62 12.16
C THR A 2 6.13 -6.80 11.80
N SER A 3 5.56 -7.84 11.19
CA SER A 3 6.27 -9.04 10.73
C SER A 3 5.76 -9.44 9.34
N ASN A 4 6.65 -10.02 8.52
CA ASN A 4 6.29 -10.62 7.22
C ASN A 4 6.12 -12.15 7.31
N VAL A 5 6.17 -12.73 8.51
CA VAL A 5 5.92 -14.17 8.70
C VAL A 5 4.49 -14.48 8.23
N GLY A 6 4.35 -15.47 7.35
CA GLY A 6 3.07 -15.83 6.74
C GLY A 6 2.71 -15.03 5.48
N SER A 7 3.51 -14.03 5.06
CA SER A 7 3.17 -13.19 3.89
C SER A 7 3.04 -13.98 2.58
N GLN A 8 3.81 -15.05 2.42
CA GLN A 8 3.74 -15.90 1.24
C GLN A 8 2.38 -16.62 1.15
N MET A 9 1.86 -17.09 2.29
CA MET A 9 0.56 -17.76 2.35
C MET A 9 -0.57 -16.82 1.93
N ILE A 10 -0.48 -15.56 2.35
CA ILE A 10 -1.43 -14.50 1.99
C ILE A 10 -1.36 -14.19 0.49
N MET A 11 -0.15 -14.12 -0.08
CA MET A 11 0.02 -13.84 -1.51
C MET A 11 -0.47 -14.97 -2.41
N ASP A 12 -0.23 -16.22 -2.01
CA ASP A 12 -0.60 -17.41 -2.79
C ASP A 12 -2.07 -17.81 -2.64
N TYR A 13 -2.76 -17.28 -1.61
CA TYR A 13 -4.17 -17.55 -1.38
C TYR A 13 -5.03 -17.02 -2.53
N THR A 14 -5.98 -17.79 -3.02
CA THR A 14 -6.88 -17.37 -4.11
C THR A 14 -8.31 -17.12 -3.67
N GLY A 15 -8.64 -17.38 -2.40
CA GLY A 15 -9.96 -17.10 -1.87
C GLY A 15 -10.15 -15.61 -1.50
N ASP A 16 -11.41 -15.26 -1.28
CA ASP A 16 -11.82 -13.89 -0.94
C ASP A 16 -11.66 -13.57 0.55
N ASP A 17 -11.73 -14.59 1.43
CA ASP A 17 -11.66 -14.42 2.87
C ASP A 17 -10.36 -14.99 3.44
N ILE A 18 -9.44 -14.08 3.80
CA ILE A 18 -8.14 -14.41 4.38
C ILE A 18 -8.23 -15.00 5.79
N SER A 19 -9.35 -14.80 6.51
CA SER A 19 -9.52 -15.31 7.87
C SER A 19 -9.47 -16.84 7.94
N SER A 20 -9.74 -17.50 6.81
CA SER A 20 -9.56 -18.94 6.65
C SER A 20 -8.12 -19.41 6.86
N LEU A 21 -7.13 -18.52 6.70
CA LEU A 21 -5.71 -18.79 6.92
C LEU A 21 -5.22 -18.44 8.33
N ASP A 22 -6.04 -17.81 9.17
CA ASP A 22 -5.62 -17.30 10.48
C ASP A 22 -4.92 -18.37 11.31
N ASN A 23 -5.50 -19.57 11.40
CA ASN A 23 -4.92 -20.67 12.17
C ASN A 23 -3.53 -21.07 11.63
N GLN A 24 -3.36 -21.14 10.31
CA GLN A 24 -2.09 -21.53 9.70
C GLN A 24 -1.02 -20.44 9.85
N ILE A 25 -1.42 -19.17 9.76
CA ILE A 25 -0.55 -18.02 10.00
C ILE A 25 -0.11 -17.99 11.46
N LEU A 26 -1.03 -18.23 12.41
CA LEU A 26 -0.74 -18.31 13.84
C LEU A 26 0.20 -19.47 14.18
N GLU A 27 0.03 -20.64 13.55
CA GLU A 27 0.98 -21.75 13.70
C GLU A 27 2.37 -21.38 13.18
N THR A 28 2.44 -20.73 12.02
CA THR A 28 3.71 -20.25 11.45
C THR A 28 4.38 -19.23 12.37
N LEU A 29 3.61 -18.32 12.98
CA LEU A 29 4.10 -17.36 13.97
C LEU A 29 4.65 -18.05 15.23
N ARG A 30 3.97 -19.08 15.75
CA ARG A 30 4.45 -19.88 16.90
C ARG A 30 5.71 -20.67 16.59
N GLY A 31 5.89 -21.09 15.35
CA GLY A 31 7.14 -21.72 14.89
C GLY A 31 8.31 -20.74 14.77
N HIS A 32 8.03 -19.46 14.48
CA HIS A 32 9.06 -18.44 14.26
C HIS A 32 9.45 -17.67 15.54
N PHE A 33 8.48 -17.32 16.38
CA PHE A 33 8.70 -16.54 17.59
C PHE A 33 8.61 -17.40 18.85
N ARG A 34 9.41 -17.05 19.87
CA ARG A 34 9.34 -17.74 21.16
C ARG A 34 8.01 -17.45 21.86
N PRO A 35 7.43 -18.42 22.59
CA PRO A 35 6.16 -18.22 23.30
C PRO A 35 6.16 -17.04 24.27
N GLU A 36 7.29 -16.76 24.93
CA GLU A 36 7.38 -15.65 25.90
C GLU A 36 7.23 -14.29 25.22
N PHE A 37 7.62 -14.18 23.95
CA PHE A 37 7.41 -12.98 23.15
C PHE A 37 5.95 -12.85 22.73
N LEU A 38 5.35 -13.92 22.21
CA LEU A 38 3.94 -13.90 21.77
C LEU A 38 2.98 -13.61 22.92
N ASN A 39 3.27 -14.11 24.12
CA ASN A 39 2.49 -13.83 25.33
C ASN A 39 2.57 -12.37 25.81
N ARG A 40 3.43 -11.53 25.21
CA ARG A 40 3.55 -10.08 25.50
C ARG A 40 2.87 -9.21 24.45
N ILE A 41 2.26 -9.81 23.45
CA ILE A 41 1.51 -9.11 22.42
C ILE A 41 0.03 -9.13 22.82
N ASP A 42 -0.58 -7.95 22.91
CA ASP A 42 -2.00 -7.83 23.28
C ASP A 42 -2.92 -8.37 22.19
N ASP A 43 -2.59 -8.12 20.91
CA ASP A 43 -3.38 -8.55 19.77
C ASP A 43 -2.51 -8.75 18.52
N ILE A 44 -2.90 -9.70 17.66
CA ILE A 44 -2.25 -10.01 16.39
C ILE A 44 -3.22 -9.69 15.27
N VAL A 45 -2.93 -8.62 14.53
CA VAL A 45 -3.71 -8.22 13.36
C VAL A 45 -3.02 -8.73 12.10
N ILE A 46 -3.73 -9.55 11.32
CA ILE A 46 -3.30 -10.04 10.01
C ILE A 46 -3.79 -9.05 8.96
N PHE A 47 -2.88 -8.58 8.10
CA PHE A 47 -3.22 -7.66 7.03
C PHE A 47 -3.56 -8.43 5.76
N ASP A 48 -4.68 -8.07 5.17
CA ASP A 48 -5.06 -8.55 3.85
C ASP A 48 -4.24 -7.86 2.74
N ARG A 49 -4.22 -8.47 1.56
CA ARG A 49 -3.67 -7.87 0.36
C ARG A 49 -4.50 -6.68 -0.08
N ILE A 50 -3.85 -5.77 -0.79
CA ILE A 50 -4.58 -4.68 -1.44
C ILE A 50 -5.30 -5.27 -2.65
N HIS A 51 -6.61 -5.12 -2.67
CA HIS A 51 -7.41 -5.46 -3.82
C HIS A 51 -7.35 -4.35 -4.88
N PRO A 52 -7.40 -4.68 -6.19
CA PRO A 52 -7.39 -3.69 -7.26
C PRO A 52 -8.48 -2.61 -7.11
N GLU A 53 -9.67 -2.98 -6.65
CA GLU A 53 -10.78 -2.05 -6.40
C GLU A 53 -10.45 -0.98 -5.34
N SER A 54 -9.57 -1.29 -4.39
CA SER A 54 -9.12 -0.34 -3.36
C SER A 54 -8.09 0.65 -3.89
N MET A 55 -7.45 0.39 -5.04
CA MET A 55 -6.35 1.20 -5.54
C MET A 55 -6.74 2.64 -5.81
N ARG A 56 -7.97 2.90 -6.29
CA ARG A 56 -8.42 4.25 -6.60
C ARG A 56 -8.42 5.15 -5.37
N ALA A 57 -8.97 4.67 -4.26
CA ALA A 57 -8.96 5.41 -2.99
C ALA A 57 -7.53 5.68 -2.50
N ILE A 58 -6.62 4.72 -2.68
CA ILE A 58 -5.21 4.90 -2.31
C ILE A 58 -4.56 5.99 -3.19
N VAL A 59 -4.84 6.00 -4.50
CA VAL A 59 -4.36 7.02 -5.42
C VAL A 59 -4.84 8.41 -5.01
N ASP A 60 -6.12 8.55 -4.68
CA ASP A 60 -6.69 9.84 -4.25
C ASP A 60 -5.96 10.39 -3.04
N VAL A 61 -5.76 9.57 -1.99
CA VAL A 61 -5.01 9.96 -0.79
C VAL A 61 -3.56 10.37 -1.11
N GLN A 62 -2.91 9.72 -2.08
CA GLN A 62 -1.54 10.09 -2.47
C GLN A 62 -1.49 11.38 -3.28
N LEU A 63 -2.44 11.59 -4.20
CA LEU A 63 -2.51 12.82 -4.99
C LEU A 63 -2.85 14.02 -4.10
N GLU A 64 -3.76 13.88 -3.14
CA GLU A 64 -4.07 14.95 -2.17
C GLU A 64 -2.83 15.40 -1.39
N LYS A 65 -1.96 14.45 -1.01
CA LYS A 65 -0.68 14.78 -0.36
C LYS A 65 0.24 15.58 -1.27
N VAL A 66 0.29 15.22 -2.56
CA VAL A 66 1.06 15.96 -3.57
C VAL A 66 0.51 17.37 -3.75
N VAL A 67 -0.81 17.52 -3.94
CA VAL A 67 -1.47 18.84 -4.08
C VAL A 67 -1.13 19.72 -2.88
N ARG A 68 -1.28 19.18 -1.66
CA ARG A 68 -0.98 19.91 -0.42
C ARG A 68 0.49 20.32 -0.34
N GLN A 69 1.41 19.40 -0.61
CA GLN A 69 2.85 19.68 -0.57
C GLN A 69 3.25 20.79 -1.56
N VAL A 70 2.71 20.75 -2.78
CA VAL A 70 3.01 21.75 -3.82
C VAL A 70 2.40 23.10 -3.47
N LYS A 71 1.17 23.11 -2.94
CA LYS A 71 0.52 24.33 -2.47
C LYS A 71 1.31 24.98 -1.34
N ASP A 72 1.71 24.22 -0.33
CA ASP A 72 2.42 24.75 0.84
C ASP A 72 3.83 25.27 0.49
N SER A 73 4.51 24.64 -0.46
CA SER A 73 5.89 24.98 -0.81
C SER A 73 6.04 26.05 -1.89
N ARG A 74 5.05 26.19 -2.79
CA ARG A 74 5.15 27.06 -3.98
C ARG A 74 3.88 27.89 -4.25
N ASP A 75 2.84 27.78 -3.42
CA ASP A 75 1.53 28.40 -3.60
C ASP A 75 0.77 27.98 -4.88
N ILE A 76 1.19 26.87 -5.50
CA ILE A 76 0.59 26.34 -6.74
C ILE A 76 -0.56 25.38 -6.40
N THR A 77 -1.69 25.56 -7.06
CA THR A 77 -2.82 24.61 -7.00
C THR A 77 -2.72 23.62 -8.15
N LEU A 78 -2.77 22.33 -7.84
CA LEU A 78 -2.82 21.24 -8.81
C LEU A 78 -4.19 20.60 -8.80
N ASP A 79 -4.69 20.24 -9.98
CA ASP A 79 -5.84 19.36 -10.14
C ASP A 79 -5.47 18.21 -11.08
N PHE A 80 -6.13 17.07 -10.90
CA PHE A 80 -5.89 15.87 -11.68
C PHE A 80 -7.20 15.43 -12.29
N ASP A 81 -7.15 14.94 -13.53
CA ASP A 81 -8.33 14.32 -14.15
C ASP A 81 -8.56 12.91 -13.62
N ASN A 82 -9.78 12.41 -13.81
CA ASN A 82 -10.11 11.01 -13.51
C ASN A 82 -9.25 10.01 -14.31
N SER A 83 -8.88 10.35 -15.54
CA SER A 83 -8.01 9.53 -16.38
C SER A 83 -6.63 9.30 -15.77
N VAL A 84 -6.08 10.32 -15.07
CA VAL A 84 -4.81 10.21 -14.35
C VAL A 84 -4.94 9.28 -13.15
N ARG A 85 -6.04 9.40 -12.40
CA ARG A 85 -6.33 8.50 -11.26
C ARG A 85 -6.42 7.06 -11.70
N ASP A 86 -7.15 6.79 -12.77
CA ASP A 86 -7.33 5.45 -13.33
C ASP A 86 -6.01 4.87 -13.84
N MET A 87 -5.18 5.69 -14.50
CA MET A 87 -3.84 5.29 -14.95
C MET A 87 -2.94 4.94 -13.75
N LEU A 88 -2.90 5.79 -12.71
CA LEU A 88 -2.09 5.54 -11.52
C LEU A 88 -2.57 4.32 -10.73
N ALA A 89 -3.87 4.06 -10.67
CA ALA A 89 -4.43 2.90 -9.98
C ALA A 89 -4.01 1.60 -10.68
N ARG A 90 -4.09 1.57 -12.01
CA ARG A 90 -3.69 0.41 -12.81
C ARG A 90 -2.18 0.20 -12.80
N ASP A 91 -1.40 1.24 -13.07
CA ASP A 91 0.05 1.14 -13.27
C ASP A 91 0.81 1.12 -11.93
N GLY A 92 0.17 1.59 -10.85
CA GLY A 92 0.72 1.60 -9.49
C GLY A 92 0.38 0.36 -8.67
N TYR A 93 -0.41 -0.57 -9.22
CA TYR A 93 -0.75 -1.84 -8.60
C TYR A 93 0.22 -2.93 -9.02
N ASP A 94 0.67 -3.70 -8.04
CA ASP A 94 1.45 -4.92 -8.24
C ASP A 94 0.82 -6.05 -7.41
N PRO A 95 0.54 -7.23 -7.98
CA PRO A 95 -0.09 -8.33 -7.24
C PRO A 95 0.70 -8.80 -6.00
N SER A 96 2.04 -8.72 -6.04
CA SER A 96 2.91 -9.12 -4.93
C SER A 96 3.18 -7.97 -3.95
N PHE A 97 3.16 -6.72 -4.42
CA PHE A 97 3.55 -5.56 -3.63
C PHE A 97 2.40 -4.58 -3.33
N GLY A 98 1.18 -4.86 -3.80
CA GLY A 98 0.02 -3.97 -3.70
C GLY A 98 0.32 -2.57 -4.26
N ALA A 99 -0.06 -1.54 -3.51
CA ALA A 99 0.18 -0.14 -3.88
C ALA A 99 1.61 0.36 -3.61
N ARG A 100 2.55 -0.47 -3.11
CA ARG A 100 3.91 -0.01 -2.78
C ARG A 100 4.62 0.71 -3.94
N PRO A 101 4.48 0.30 -5.22
CA PRO A 101 5.10 1.01 -6.34
C PRO A 101 4.51 2.40 -6.60
N LEU A 102 3.27 2.68 -6.16
CA LEU A 102 2.51 3.87 -6.48
C LEU A 102 3.25 5.17 -6.14
N LYS A 103 3.86 5.26 -4.96
CA LYS A 103 4.60 6.47 -4.56
C LYS A 103 5.73 6.79 -5.55
N ARG A 104 6.47 5.77 -6.00
CA ARG A 104 7.55 5.92 -6.99
C ARG A 104 7.01 6.28 -8.36
N LEU A 105 5.85 5.73 -8.73
CA LEU A 105 5.18 6.07 -9.99
C LEU A 105 4.76 7.54 -10.01
N ILE A 106 4.12 8.02 -8.93
CA ILE A 106 3.73 9.43 -8.77
C ILE A 106 4.97 10.33 -8.84
N GLN A 107 6.05 9.98 -8.15
CA GLN A 107 7.30 10.74 -8.24
C GLN A 107 7.75 10.90 -9.70
N LYS A 108 7.90 9.78 -10.42
CA LYS A 108 8.42 9.77 -11.79
C LYS A 108 7.51 10.42 -12.83
N ARG A 109 6.19 10.26 -12.68
CA ARG A 109 5.21 10.67 -13.69
C ARG A 109 4.59 12.04 -13.42
N VAL A 110 4.64 12.52 -12.18
CA VAL A 110 3.98 13.76 -11.77
C VAL A 110 5.01 14.75 -11.21
N LEU A 111 5.72 14.37 -10.14
CA LEU A 111 6.58 15.32 -9.44
C LEU A 111 7.86 15.67 -10.22
N ASP A 112 8.53 14.69 -10.83
CA ASP A 112 9.77 14.93 -11.58
C ASP A 112 9.52 15.84 -12.81
N PRO A 113 8.50 15.60 -13.66
CA PRO A 113 8.18 16.51 -14.76
C PRO A 113 7.76 17.90 -14.27
N LEU A 114 6.92 17.98 -13.23
CA LEU A 114 6.52 19.26 -12.66
C LEU A 114 7.71 20.06 -12.14
N ALA A 115 8.68 19.39 -11.50
CA ALA A 115 9.88 20.06 -11.02
C ALA A 115 10.71 20.66 -12.15
N LEU A 116 10.79 20.00 -13.30
CA LEU A 116 11.52 20.51 -14.47
C LEU A 116 10.86 21.75 -15.09
N GLU A 117 9.54 21.81 -15.12
CA GLU A 117 8.78 22.96 -15.63
C GLU A 117 8.83 24.19 -14.69
N LEU A 118 9.21 23.99 -13.42
CA LEU A 118 9.27 25.04 -12.39
C LEU A 118 10.68 25.60 -12.14
N ILE A 119 11.68 25.10 -12.87
CA ILE A 119 13.07 25.59 -12.85
C ILE A 119 13.22 26.69 -13.90
#